data_AF-A0A967KHU3-F1
#
_entry.id   AF-A0A967KHU3-F1
#
_cell.length_a   1.000
_cell.length_b   1.000
_cell.length_c   1.000
_cell.angle_alpha   90.00
_cell.angle_beta   90.00
_cell.angle_gamma   90.00
#
_symmetry.space_group_name_H-M   'P 1'
#
loop_
_entity.id
_entity.type
_entity.pdbx_description
1 polymer ?
#
loop_
_entity_poly.entity_id
_entity_poly.type
_entity_poly.pdbx_seq_one_letter_code
_entity_poly.pdbx_strand_id
1 'polypeptide(L)'
;MLILSVIALFIGPLLYHWLRHGGLIARAVERLVVAVLAIMVAFLLVPEALHQLGWAAVALIVAGYLVPGLLEAALKGAAQTFHLASVYVALAGLSLHALLDGAGLAGSGLHADNDLAMAIVLHRLGIGLVLWLIVQPALGARAGLLVLLLMAVMTVAGFYLSGAVLPLAGDRAVQFIQALIIGAIIHSLIHREHVHRHA
;
A
#
# COMPACT_ATOMS: atom_id res chain seq x y z
N MET A 1 -2.66 2.24 -15.36
CA MET A 1 -2.50 1.68 -14.00
C MET A 1 -3.06 2.57 -12.89
N LEU A 2 -2.85 3.89 -12.90
CA LEU A 2 -3.42 4.81 -11.89
C LEU A 2 -4.95 4.72 -11.74
N ILE A 3 -5.69 4.78 -12.86
CA ILE A 3 -7.17 4.68 -12.82
C ILE A 3 -7.60 3.33 -12.24
N LEU A 4 -6.98 2.24 -12.71
CA LEU A 4 -7.29 0.90 -12.23
C LEU A 4 -7.01 0.75 -10.73
N SER A 5 -5.92 1.33 -10.23
CA SER A 5 -5.57 1.26 -8.82
C SER A 5 -6.53 2.07 -7.95
N VAL A 6 -7.01 3.23 -8.43
CA VAL A 6 -8.06 4.01 -7.75
C VAL A 6 -9.37 3.24 -7.73
N ILE A 7 -9.78 2.65 -8.86
CA ILE A 7 -10.97 1.78 -8.92
C ILE A 7 -10.83 0.63 -7.91
N ALA A 8 -9.69 -0.05 -7.92
CA ALA A 8 -9.40 -1.17 -7.01
C ALA A 8 -9.57 -0.80 -5.53
N LEU A 9 -9.16 0.41 -5.13
CA LEU A 9 -9.37 0.91 -3.76
C LEU A 9 -10.86 0.98 -3.36
N PHE A 10 -11.74 1.37 -4.30
CA PHE A 10 -13.19 1.47 -4.05
C PHE A 10 -13.96 0.16 -4.28
N ILE A 11 -13.33 -0.88 -4.83
CA ILE A 11 -13.94 -2.21 -4.94
C ILE A 11 -14.22 -2.80 -3.55
N GLY A 12 -13.43 -2.47 -2.53
CA GLY A 12 -13.63 -2.95 -1.15
C GLY A 12 -15.05 -2.72 -0.59
N PRO A 13 -15.56 -1.47 -0.55
CA PRO A 13 -16.94 -1.17 -0.17
C PRO A 13 -18.01 -1.89 -1.00
N LEU A 14 -17.80 -2.03 -2.32
CA LEU A 14 -18.74 -2.74 -3.21
C LEU A 14 -18.77 -4.24 -2.87
N LEU A 15 -17.60 -4.84 -2.69
CA LEU A 15 -17.46 -6.23 -2.25
C LEU A 15 -18.13 -6.41 -0.88
N TYR A 16 -17.94 -5.50 0.06
CA TYR A 16 -18.60 -5.58 1.36
C TYR A 16 -20.13 -5.62 1.24
N HIS A 17 -20.72 -4.77 0.39
CA HIS A 17 -22.18 -4.75 0.19
C HIS A 17 -22.72 -6.06 -0.40
N TRP A 18 -21.93 -6.73 -1.23
CA TRP A 18 -22.29 -8.01 -1.85
C TRP A 18 -22.03 -9.19 -0.90
N LEU A 19 -20.95 -9.15 -0.11
CA LEU A 19 -20.49 -10.22 0.77
C LEU A 19 -21.02 -10.16 2.20
N ARG A 20 -21.74 -9.11 2.60
CA ARG A 20 -22.35 -8.96 3.94
C ARG A 20 -23.27 -10.11 4.38
N HIS A 21 -23.72 -10.95 3.45
CA HIS A 21 -24.51 -12.15 3.73
C HIS A 21 -23.67 -13.40 4.04
N GLY A 22 -22.33 -13.35 3.90
CA GLY A 22 -21.44 -14.48 4.14
C GLY A 22 -20.03 -14.06 4.50
N GLY A 23 -19.77 -13.78 5.79
CA GLY A 23 -18.45 -13.37 6.30
C GLY A 23 -17.31 -14.37 6.05
N LEU A 24 -17.59 -15.59 5.59
CA LEU A 24 -16.59 -16.56 5.12
C LEU A 24 -16.00 -16.18 3.76
N ILE A 25 -16.82 -15.69 2.84
CA ILE A 25 -16.39 -15.35 1.48
C ILE A 25 -15.47 -14.13 1.52
N ALA A 26 -15.76 -13.14 2.38
CA ALA A 26 -14.95 -11.93 2.47
C ALA A 26 -13.53 -12.25 2.97
N ARG A 27 -13.45 -13.12 3.99
CA ARG A 27 -12.18 -13.64 4.52
C ARG A 27 -11.42 -14.48 3.49
N ALA A 28 -12.12 -15.27 2.68
CA ALA A 28 -11.50 -16.06 1.62
C ALA A 28 -10.90 -15.16 0.52
N VAL A 29 -11.63 -14.14 0.08
CA VAL A 29 -11.15 -13.15 -0.91
C VAL A 29 -9.95 -12.38 -0.38
N GLU A 30 -9.99 -11.92 0.87
CA GLU A 30 -8.86 -11.23 1.50
C GLU A 30 -7.61 -12.11 1.53
N ARG A 31 -7.74 -13.36 2.00
CA ARG A 31 -6.62 -14.32 2.04
C ARG A 31 -6.07 -14.62 0.65
N LEU A 32 -6.94 -14.75 -0.35
CA LEU A 32 -6.54 -14.98 -1.73
C LEU A 32 -5.74 -13.80 -2.28
N VAL A 33 -6.21 -12.57 -2.07
CA VAL A 33 -5.50 -11.34 -2.49
C VAL A 33 -4.13 -11.25 -1.86
N VAL A 34 -4.02 -11.52 -0.56
CA VAL A 34 -2.73 -11.53 0.16
C VAL A 34 -1.81 -12.64 -0.37
N ALA A 35 -2.32 -13.86 -0.57
CA ALA A 35 -1.54 -14.97 -1.10
C ALA A 35 -0.99 -14.67 -2.51
N VAL A 36 -1.84 -14.14 -3.39
CA VAL A 36 -1.43 -13.76 -4.75
C VAL A 36 -0.38 -12.64 -4.69
N LEU A 37 -0.58 -11.61 -3.85
CA LEU A 37 0.38 -10.53 -3.70
C LEU A 37 1.72 -11.03 -3.15
N ALA A 38 1.72 -11.92 -2.16
CA ALA A 38 2.92 -12.52 -1.60
C ALA A 38 3.70 -13.34 -2.64
N ILE A 39 2.98 -14.13 -3.46
CA ILE A 39 3.59 -14.87 -4.57
C ILE A 39 4.19 -13.91 -5.59
N MET A 40 3.47 -12.87 -5.99
CA MET A 40 3.97 -11.86 -6.92
C MET A 40 5.24 -11.20 -6.42
N VAL A 41 5.26 -10.81 -5.15
CA VAL A 41 6.43 -10.18 -4.54
C VAL A 41 7.62 -11.14 -4.53
N ALA A 42 7.43 -12.38 -4.08
CA ALA A 42 8.50 -13.35 -3.91
C ALA A 42 9.07 -13.87 -5.25
N PHE A 43 8.23 -14.00 -6.27
CA PHE A 43 8.60 -14.67 -7.53
C PHE A 43 8.73 -13.74 -8.73
N LEU A 44 8.15 -12.54 -8.70
CA LEU A 44 8.28 -11.57 -9.78
C LEU A 44 9.12 -10.38 -9.34
N LEU A 45 8.70 -9.67 -8.29
CA LEU A 45 9.32 -8.37 -7.93
C LEU A 45 10.72 -8.53 -7.32
N VAL A 46 10.90 -9.42 -6.34
CA VAL A 46 12.21 -9.61 -5.69
C VAL A 46 13.25 -10.16 -6.65
N PRO A 47 12.96 -11.21 -7.46
CA PRO A 47 13.92 -11.70 -8.45
C PRO A 47 14.28 -10.65 -9.49
N GLU A 48 13.30 -9.88 -9.99
CA GLU A 48 13.54 -8.81 -10.96
C GLU A 48 14.44 -7.71 -10.39
N ALA A 49 14.18 -7.27 -9.15
CA ALA A 49 15.04 -6.31 -8.46
C ALA A 49 16.47 -6.82 -8.29
N LEU A 50 16.65 -8.09 -7.93
CA LEU A 50 17.97 -8.73 -7.86
C LEU A 50 18.66 -8.79 -9.22
N HIS A 51 17.91 -8.98 -10.30
CA HIS A 51 18.47 -9.00 -11.66
C HIS A 51 18.99 -7.62 -12.07
N GLN A 52 18.24 -6.56 -11.75
CA GLN A 52 18.58 -5.19 -12.14
C GLN A 52 19.70 -4.58 -11.28
N LEU A 53 19.72 -4.87 -9.97
CA LEU A 53 20.56 -4.20 -8.99
C LEU A 53 21.58 -5.12 -8.31
N GLY A 54 21.54 -6.42 -8.59
CA GLY A 54 22.34 -7.43 -7.89
C GLY A 54 22.05 -7.41 -6.38
N TRP A 55 23.08 -7.63 -5.57
CA TRP A 55 22.96 -7.65 -4.12
C TRP A 55 22.57 -6.31 -3.49
N ALA A 56 22.74 -5.19 -4.20
CA ALA A 56 22.26 -3.90 -3.72
C ALA A 56 20.73 -3.87 -3.58
N ALA A 57 20.01 -4.68 -4.36
CA ALA A 57 18.56 -4.84 -4.24
C ALA A 57 18.15 -5.27 -2.83
N VAL A 58 18.88 -6.23 -2.23
CA VAL A 58 18.56 -6.76 -0.90
C VAL A 58 18.65 -5.65 0.15
N ALA A 59 19.73 -4.87 0.12
CA ALA A 59 19.91 -3.75 1.05
C ALA A 59 18.80 -2.70 0.90
N LEU A 60 18.41 -2.38 -0.34
CA LEU A 60 17.34 -1.42 -0.63
C LEU A 60 15.96 -1.96 -0.24
N ILE A 61 15.67 -3.23 -0.49
CA ILE A 61 14.41 -3.87 -0.07
C ILE A 61 14.31 -3.88 1.45
N VAL A 62 15.40 -4.22 2.15
CA VAL A 62 15.43 -4.18 3.62
C VAL A 62 15.24 -2.75 4.12
N ALA A 63 15.92 -1.77 3.52
CA ALA A 63 15.71 -0.36 3.86
C ALA A 63 14.25 0.06 3.65
N GLY A 64 13.66 -0.30 2.52
CA GLY A 64 12.26 -0.04 2.18
C GLY A 64 11.27 -0.70 3.13
N TYR A 65 11.58 -1.91 3.61
CA TYR A 65 10.80 -2.62 4.61
C TYR A 65 10.81 -1.91 5.98
N LEU A 66 11.93 -1.29 6.35
CA LEU A 66 12.07 -0.62 7.65
C LEU A 66 11.41 0.76 7.67
N VAL A 67 11.39 1.48 6.54
CA VAL A 67 10.86 2.86 6.45
C VAL A 67 9.44 3.01 7.01
N PRO A 68 8.44 2.18 6.63
CA PRO A 68 7.09 2.28 7.19
C PRO A 68 7.07 2.05 8.71
N GLY A 69 7.81 1.05 9.20
CA GLY A 69 7.87 0.73 10.63
C GLY A 69 8.50 1.84 11.47
N LEU A 70 9.55 2.48 10.95
CA LEU A 70 10.18 3.64 11.61
C LEU A 70 9.24 4.85 11.63
N LEU A 71 8.56 5.10 10.51
CA LEU A 71 7.55 6.15 10.42
C LEU A 71 6.41 5.89 11.40
N GLU A 72 5.89 4.66 11.47
CA GLU A 72 4.88 4.26 12.44
C GLU A 72 5.33 4.44 13.89
N ALA A 73 6.57 4.06 14.22
CA ALA A 73 7.09 4.20 15.57
C ALA A 73 7.21 5.67 15.99
N ALA A 74 7.73 6.52 15.09
CA ALA A 74 7.82 7.97 15.32
C ALA A 74 6.43 8.60 15.51
N LEU A 75 5.48 8.21 14.66
CA LEU A 75 4.09 8.65 14.70
C LEU A 75 3.37 8.18 15.97
N LYS A 76 3.52 6.91 16.37
CA LYS A 76 2.93 6.35 17.60
C LYS A 76 3.47 7.02 18.85
N GLY A 77 4.77 7.32 18.91
CA GLY A 77 5.36 8.07 20.02
C GLY A 77 4.70 9.44 20.22
N ALA A 78 4.34 10.12 19.12
CA ALA A 78 3.60 11.38 19.18
C ALA A 78 2.11 11.20 19.55
N ALA A 79 1.50 10.06 19.21
CA ALA A 79 0.08 9.78 19.48
C ALA A 79 -0.23 9.38 20.93
N GLN A 80 0.71 8.74 21.64
CA GLN A 80 0.48 8.23 23.01
C GLN A 80 0.15 9.31 24.04
N THR A 81 0.46 10.58 23.75
CA THR A 81 0.18 11.70 24.65
C THR A 81 -1.24 12.25 24.52
N PHE A 82 -1.98 12.00 23.43
CA PHE A 82 -3.34 12.55 23.23
C PHE A 82 -4.26 11.64 22.39
N HIS A 83 -5.39 11.18 22.95
CA HIS A 83 -6.34 10.29 22.27
C HIS A 83 -6.83 10.80 20.90
N LEU A 84 -7.11 12.11 20.76
CA LEU A 84 -7.50 12.71 19.47
C LEU A 84 -6.34 12.83 18.48
N ALA A 85 -5.10 13.01 18.96
CA ALA A 85 -3.91 13.04 18.10
C ALA A 85 -3.68 11.70 17.41
N SER A 86 -4.06 10.58 18.05
CA SER A 86 -3.89 9.24 17.46
C SER A 86 -4.58 9.07 16.11
N VAL A 87 -5.77 9.66 15.93
CA VAL A 87 -6.52 9.59 14.65
C VAL A 87 -5.81 10.40 13.57
N TYR A 88 -5.38 11.64 13.87
CA TYR A 88 -4.66 12.48 12.92
C TYR A 88 -3.33 11.85 12.50
N VAL A 89 -2.62 11.26 13.45
CA VAL A 89 -1.37 10.53 13.22
C VAL A 89 -1.61 9.31 12.32
N ALA A 90 -2.67 8.52 12.57
CA ALA A 90 -3.03 7.39 11.72
C ALA A 90 -3.38 7.83 10.29
N LEU A 91 -4.13 8.93 10.14
CA LEU A 91 -4.46 9.51 8.84
C LEU A 91 -3.20 10.04 8.12
N ALA A 92 -2.26 10.64 8.84
CA ALA A 92 -0.99 11.10 8.29
C ALA A 92 -0.14 9.92 7.78
N GLY A 93 0.01 8.86 8.58
CA GLY A 93 0.70 7.64 8.18
C GLY A 93 0.05 7.01 6.94
N LEU A 94 -1.28 6.91 6.92
CA LEU A 94 -2.03 6.39 5.78
C LEU A 94 -1.87 7.26 4.53
N SER A 95 -1.81 8.59 4.69
CA SER A 95 -1.61 9.54 3.60
C SER A 95 -0.21 9.41 3.00
N LEU A 96 0.82 9.29 3.84
CA LEU A 96 2.19 9.06 3.39
C LEU A 96 2.33 7.72 2.68
N HIS A 97 1.68 6.67 3.20
CA HIS A 97 1.63 5.36 2.55
C HIS A 97 0.97 5.43 1.17
N ALA A 98 -0.20 6.09 1.07
CA ALA A 98 -0.89 6.28 -0.21
C ALA A 98 -0.05 7.07 -1.24
N LEU A 99 0.76 8.02 -0.76
CA LEU A 99 1.67 8.80 -1.58
C LEU A 99 2.80 7.93 -2.16
N LEU A 100 3.33 6.99 -1.36
CA LEU A 100 4.32 6.00 -1.83
C LEU A 100 3.74 5.04 -2.87
N ASP A 101 2.50 4.58 -2.71
CA ASP A 101 1.80 3.78 -3.73
C ASP A 101 1.71 4.53 -5.07
N GLY A 102 1.36 5.82 -5.01
CA GLY A 102 1.33 6.70 -6.17
C GLY A 102 2.70 6.81 -6.84
N ALA A 103 3.76 6.97 -6.04
CA ALA A 103 5.12 7.05 -6.54
C ALA A 103 5.57 5.76 -7.25
N GLY A 104 5.19 4.60 -6.72
CA GLY A 104 5.47 3.31 -7.37
C GLY A 104 4.72 3.11 -8.68
N LEU A 105 3.49 3.61 -8.79
CA LEU A 105 2.75 3.61 -10.06
C LEU A 105 3.38 4.50 -11.14
N ALA A 106 4.03 5.60 -10.75
CA ALA A 106 4.75 6.44 -11.70
C ALA A 106 6.07 5.79 -12.13
N GLY A 107 6.85 5.27 -11.16
CA GLY A 107 8.11 4.58 -11.44
C GLY A 107 7.95 3.34 -12.32
N SER A 108 6.93 2.52 -12.07
CA SER A 108 6.60 1.37 -12.93
C SER A 108 6.26 1.76 -14.38
N GLY A 109 5.62 2.92 -14.58
CA GLY A 109 5.32 3.43 -15.92
C GLY A 109 6.55 3.83 -16.71
N LEU A 110 7.62 4.30 -16.05
CA LEU A 110 8.87 4.71 -16.69
C LEU A 110 9.69 3.51 -17.18
N HIS A 111 9.70 2.41 -16.43
CA HIS A 111 10.47 1.20 -16.75
C HIS A 111 9.64 0.10 -17.44
N ALA A 112 8.39 0.41 -17.81
CA ALA A 112 7.42 -0.56 -18.32
C ALA A 112 7.26 -1.82 -17.44
N ASP A 113 7.46 -1.66 -16.12
CA ASP A 113 7.36 -2.73 -15.13
C ASP A 113 5.89 -2.93 -14.73
N ASN A 114 5.23 -3.79 -15.51
CA ASN A 114 3.81 -4.08 -15.33
C ASN A 114 3.53 -4.87 -14.04
N ASP A 115 4.51 -5.65 -13.56
CA ASP A 115 4.34 -6.54 -12.42
C ASP A 115 4.31 -5.75 -11.12
N LEU A 116 5.21 -4.76 -10.94
CA LEU A 116 5.15 -3.84 -9.81
C LEU A 116 3.85 -3.01 -9.82
N ALA A 117 3.43 -2.51 -10.98
CA ALA A 117 2.18 -1.76 -11.09
C ALA A 117 0.97 -2.63 -10.71
N MET A 118 0.94 -3.88 -11.16
CA MET A 118 -0.11 -4.83 -10.80
C MET A 118 -0.08 -5.17 -9.32
N ALA A 119 1.11 -5.27 -8.72
CA ALA A 119 1.27 -5.53 -7.28
C ALA A 119 0.63 -4.41 -6.47
N ILE A 120 0.87 -3.16 -6.84
CA ILE A 120 0.27 -2.00 -6.19
C ILE A 120 -1.26 -2.00 -6.39
N VAL A 121 -1.77 -2.31 -7.60
CA VAL A 121 -3.22 -2.41 -7.86
C VAL A 121 -3.87 -3.45 -6.95
N LEU A 122 -3.30 -4.65 -6.89
CA LEU A 122 -3.82 -5.76 -6.09
C LEU A 122 -3.71 -5.46 -4.58
N HIS A 123 -2.60 -4.86 -4.16
CA HIS A 123 -2.40 -4.38 -2.80
C HIS A 123 -3.48 -3.39 -2.36
N ARG A 124 -3.79 -2.41 -3.22
CA ARG A 124 -4.81 -1.39 -2.94
C ARG A 124 -6.22 -1.95 -2.86
N LEU A 125 -6.54 -3.00 -3.61
CA LEU A 125 -7.80 -3.73 -3.44
C LEU A 125 -7.91 -4.30 -2.02
N GLY A 126 -6.84 -4.94 -1.54
CA GLY A 126 -6.76 -5.47 -0.18
C GLY A 126 -6.79 -4.39 0.90
N ILE A 127 -6.15 -3.24 0.70
CA ILE A 127 -6.25 -2.07 1.61
C ILE A 127 -7.69 -1.56 1.67
N GLY A 128 -8.31 -1.31 0.51
CA GLY A 128 -9.64 -0.71 0.43
C GLY A 128 -10.71 -1.52 1.16
N LEU A 129 -10.64 -2.85 1.03
CA LEU A 129 -11.53 -3.76 1.76
C LEU A 129 -11.29 -3.70 3.28
N VAL A 130 -10.04 -3.81 3.73
CA VAL A 130 -9.69 -3.80 5.16
C VAL A 130 -10.05 -2.47 5.82
N LEU A 131 -9.71 -1.33 5.19
CA LEU A 131 -10.07 -0.02 5.72
C LEU A 131 -11.57 0.16 5.83
N TRP A 132 -12.33 -0.30 4.83
CA TRP A 132 -13.78 -0.25 4.90
C TRP A 132 -14.31 -1.08 6.07
N LEU A 133 -13.83 -2.32 6.23
CA LEU A 133 -14.21 -3.22 7.31
C LEU A 133 -13.89 -2.69 8.71
N ILE A 134 -12.85 -1.88 8.86
CA ILE A 134 -12.45 -1.29 10.15
C ILE A 134 -13.21 0.02 10.41
N VAL A 135 -13.21 0.94 9.44
CA VAL A 135 -13.71 2.31 9.65
C VAL A 135 -15.24 2.36 9.63
N GLN A 136 -15.90 1.59 8.75
CA GLN A 136 -17.36 1.62 8.63
C GLN A 136 -18.09 1.24 9.92
N PRO A 137 -17.76 0.15 10.64
CA PRO A 137 -18.45 -0.18 11.89
C PRO A 137 -18.06 0.74 13.05
N ALA A 138 -16.85 1.30 13.04
CA ALA A 138 -16.37 2.16 14.13
C ALA A 138 -16.86 3.61 14.04
N LEU A 139 -16.83 4.20 12.84
CA LEU A 139 -17.06 5.63 12.60
C LEU A 139 -18.16 5.91 11.55
N GLY A 140 -18.75 4.86 10.98
CA GLY A 140 -19.81 4.95 9.98
C GLY A 140 -19.30 5.00 8.54
N ALA A 141 -20.22 4.77 7.60
CA ALA A 141 -19.91 4.67 6.16
C ALA A 141 -19.33 5.97 5.57
N ARG A 142 -19.75 7.14 6.07
CA ARG A 142 -19.24 8.44 5.62
C ARG A 142 -17.75 8.60 5.93
N ALA A 143 -17.33 8.24 7.15
CA ALA A 143 -15.93 8.27 7.53
C ALA A 143 -15.09 7.30 6.70
N GLY A 144 -15.59 6.08 6.48
CA GLY A 144 -14.94 5.11 5.59
C GLY A 144 -14.72 5.66 4.18
N LEU A 145 -15.74 6.29 3.60
CA LEU A 145 -15.63 6.90 2.28
C LEU A 145 -14.62 8.07 2.26
N LEU A 146 -14.62 8.94 3.28
CA LEU A 146 -13.67 10.05 3.39
C LEU A 146 -12.22 9.55 3.47
N VAL A 147 -11.95 8.48 4.22
CA VAL A 147 -10.62 7.86 4.31
C VAL A 147 -10.18 7.30 2.94
N LEU A 148 -11.07 6.61 2.23
CA LEU A 148 -10.75 6.09 0.89
C LEU A 148 -10.52 7.22 -0.13
N LEU A 149 -11.30 8.31 -0.05
CA LEU A 149 -11.10 9.50 -0.88
C LEU A 149 -9.76 10.17 -0.59
N LEU A 150 -9.40 10.32 0.69
CA LEU A 150 -8.11 10.85 1.10
C LEU A 150 -6.97 10.01 0.50
N MET A 151 -7.05 8.68 0.64
CA MET A 151 -6.06 7.79 0.03
C MET A 151 -6.00 7.93 -1.49
N ALA A 152 -7.15 8.01 -2.18
CA ALA A 152 -7.18 8.19 -3.62
C ALA A 152 -6.49 9.49 -4.05
N VAL A 153 -6.78 10.60 -3.37
CA VAL A 153 -6.13 11.91 -3.62
C VAL A 153 -4.63 11.81 -3.39
N MET A 154 -4.19 11.21 -2.28
CA MET A 154 -2.77 11.10 -1.95
C MET A 154 -2.01 10.17 -2.93
N THR A 155 -2.63 9.11 -3.43
CA THR A 155 -2.05 8.28 -4.50
C THR A 155 -1.92 9.08 -5.81
N VAL A 156 -2.94 9.84 -6.19
CA VAL A 156 -2.86 10.70 -7.38
C VAL A 156 -1.75 11.75 -7.20
N ALA A 157 -1.66 12.39 -6.04
CA ALA A 157 -0.61 13.34 -5.72
C ALA A 157 0.78 12.70 -5.81
N GLY A 158 0.97 11.53 -5.20
CA GLY A 158 2.23 10.78 -5.27
C GLY A 158 2.63 10.41 -6.70
N PHE A 159 1.68 10.01 -7.53
CA PHE A 159 1.91 9.70 -8.94
C PHE A 159 2.41 10.92 -9.73
N TYR A 160 1.76 12.07 -9.60
CA TYR A 160 2.17 13.27 -10.34
C TYR A 160 3.45 13.91 -9.80
N LEU A 161 3.61 13.98 -8.46
CA LEU A 161 4.81 14.53 -7.84
C LEU A 161 6.05 13.73 -8.23
N SER A 162 5.97 12.40 -8.14
CA SER A 162 7.08 11.53 -8.53
C SER A 162 7.28 11.48 -10.05
N GLY A 163 6.21 11.52 -10.85
CA GLY A 163 6.30 11.56 -12.31
C GLY A 163 7.03 12.80 -12.84
N ALA A 164 7.03 13.92 -12.10
CA ALA A 164 7.82 15.10 -12.44
C ALA A 164 9.31 14.98 -12.05
N VAL A 165 9.61 14.20 -11.01
CA VAL A 165 10.97 14.11 -10.41
C VAL A 165 11.76 12.92 -10.93
N LEU A 166 11.13 11.75 -11.06
CA LEU A 166 11.76 10.48 -11.45
C LEU A 166 12.45 10.52 -12.83
N PRO A 167 11.88 11.14 -13.88
CA PRO A 167 12.55 11.22 -15.19
C PRO A 167 13.86 12.00 -15.14
N LEU A 168 13.98 12.95 -14.20
CA LEU A 168 15.18 13.76 -14.02
C LEU A 168 16.28 13.02 -13.22
N ALA A 169 15.92 11.95 -12.50
CA ALA A 169 16.81 11.22 -11.63
C ALA A 169 17.62 10.11 -12.35
N GLY A 170 17.18 9.71 -13.55
CA GLY A 170 17.81 8.67 -14.37
C GLY A 170 17.46 7.24 -13.94
N ASP A 171 17.71 6.27 -14.83
CA ASP A 171 17.20 4.90 -14.72
C ASP A 171 17.60 4.19 -13.42
N ARG A 172 18.84 4.40 -12.98
CA ARG A 172 19.38 3.76 -11.76
C ARG A 172 18.68 4.27 -10.49
N ALA A 173 18.31 5.54 -10.45
CA ALA A 173 17.57 6.10 -9.32
C ALA A 173 16.15 5.54 -9.26
N VAL A 174 15.50 5.36 -10.42
CA VAL A 174 14.18 4.73 -10.50
C VAL A 174 14.23 3.30 -9.97
N GLN A 175 15.24 2.51 -10.37
CA GLN A 175 15.43 1.14 -9.87
C GLN A 175 15.65 1.10 -8.35
N PHE A 176 16.44 2.04 -7.80
CA PHE A 176 16.63 2.14 -6.34
C PHE A 176 15.31 2.41 -5.62
N ILE A 177 14.51 3.32 -6.15
CA ILE A 177 13.20 3.67 -5.60
C ILE A 177 12.23 2.49 -5.72
N GLN A 178 12.24 1.75 -6.82
CA GLN A 178 11.44 0.53 -6.99
C GLN A 178 11.80 -0.52 -5.92
N ALA A 179 13.07 -0.80 -5.69
CA ALA A 179 13.50 -1.73 -4.64
C ALA A 179 13.04 -1.30 -3.23
N LEU A 180 13.09 0.00 -2.93
CA LEU A 180 12.54 0.55 -1.68
C LEU A 180 11.02 0.34 -1.58
N ILE A 181 10.28 0.55 -2.66
CA ILE A 181 8.83 0.33 -2.69
C ILE A 181 8.48 -1.14 -2.52
N ILE A 182 9.21 -2.06 -3.17
CA ILE A 182 9.04 -3.51 -2.98
C ILE A 182 9.19 -3.86 -1.50
N GLY A 183 10.20 -3.30 -0.82
CA GLY A 183 10.37 -3.41 0.63
C GLY A 183 9.17 -2.93 1.43
N ALA A 184 8.61 -1.77 1.10
CA ALA A 184 7.44 -1.22 1.76
C ALA A 184 6.18 -2.10 1.56
N ILE A 185 6.02 -2.71 0.38
CA ILE A 185 4.95 -3.69 0.14
C ILE A 185 5.15 -4.93 1.04
N ILE A 186 6.37 -5.45 1.14
CA ILE A 186 6.71 -6.58 2.04
C ILE A 186 6.37 -6.24 3.50
N HIS A 187 6.68 -5.02 3.95
CA HIS A 187 6.34 -4.57 5.31
C HIS A 187 4.85 -4.71 5.59
N SER A 188 4.03 -4.24 4.66
CA SER A 188 2.57 -4.27 4.79
C SER A 188 1.99 -5.69 4.77
N LEU A 189 2.61 -6.62 4.03
CA LEU A 189 2.20 -8.02 3.99
C LEU A 189 2.42 -8.70 5.35
N ILE A 190 3.57 -8.44 5.97
CA ILE A 190 3.95 -9.06 7.24
C ILE A 190 3.14 -8.48 8.41
N HIS A 191 2.98 -7.16 8.48
CA HIS A 191 2.34 -6.52 9.64
C HIS A 191 0.80 -6.60 9.63
N ARG A 192 0.18 -7.00 8.51
CA ARG A 192 -1.27 -7.25 8.44
C ARG A 192 -1.73 -8.41 9.34
N GLU A 193 -0.90 -9.40 9.61
CA GLU A 193 -1.31 -10.60 10.37
C GLU A 193 -1.61 -10.35 11.85
N HIS A 194 -1.17 -9.23 12.43
CA HIS A 194 -1.39 -8.95 13.86
C HIS A 194 -2.73 -8.30 14.20
N VAL A 195 -3.45 -7.76 13.22
CA VAL A 195 -4.78 -7.16 13.46
C VAL A 195 -5.87 -8.23 13.64
N HIS A 196 -5.70 -9.43 13.05
CA HIS A 196 -6.69 -10.50 13.08
C HIS A 196 -6.62 -11.45 14.30
N ARG A 197 -5.65 -11.27 15.22
CA ARG A 197 -5.53 -12.13 16.42
C ARG A 197 -6.28 -11.64 17.65
N HIS A 198 -6.92 -10.47 17.60
CA HIS A 198 -7.62 -9.87 18.75
C HIS A 198 -9.10 -9.50 18.49
N ALA A 199 -9.72 -10.06 17.44
CA ALA A 199 -11.15 -9.92 17.16
C ALA A 199 -11.88 -11.26 17.31
#